data_AF-A0A7S0Z8L5-F1
#
_entry.id   AF-A0A7S0Z8L5-F1
#
_cell.length_a   1.000
_cell.length_b   1.000
_cell.length_c   1.000
_cell.angle_alpha   90.00
_cell.angle_beta   90.00
_cell.angle_gamma   90.00
#
_symmetry.space_group_name_H-M   'P 1'
#
loop_
_entity.id
_entity.type
_entity.pdbx_description
1 polymer ?
#
loop_
_entity_poly.entity_id
_entity_poly.type
_entity_poly.pdbx_seq_one_letter_code
_entity_poly.pdbx_strand_id
1 'polypeptide(L)'
;MTTRHGAAAIAQGVFGAASGAPWSSASAAARAARGEGGRRSYATGPARHDKVISDDLLAKLGGLSTQALIDGLWVMGWPTSHIMGARPLTEGQKKCVGRAVTLRFVPQRPDIAASKPPGMESPEYEAFEQCGPKEVVVMESVGPWESVGGDIKFLRLAQKQCAGLVTDGSVRDTAVLREYGFPVFSISTTPRQGPHVHQPWECNGVITCGGIVVRPGDAIIGDQDGVVVVPASHAQEVYDIAHSREIVEDIVKTELSANPGPPGRYYPFVSGKIKKDSPLCKLLASKGYDSSKFAHTAANPGARAGLGGISKSRNTPGARRAFGSLGGVRNKSYMRTDAEFNQVLEQFAKHKACAVLRTGVEGAAYNAMDAAVQGGFRLAEFTLTTPGCLDAVSRFASRTDVLTGCGTILNIDDAKAAMDAGSKFIVSPILIPEVVTWCAENKIVCIPGCTTPSELYKAYTLGAPVQKLFPGVAGGPNWVRAVAAALPMLRINPTSGVEIDTAADFLRAGANSLGFVAPAFDQNAIKAGDWDAISKRATEIMAAVKAA
;
A
#
# COMPACT_ATOMS: atom_id res chain seq x y z
N MET A 1 5.73 -30.15 -67.48
CA MET A 1 6.44 -31.35 -66.99
C MET A 1 7.94 -31.06 -67.00
N THR A 2 8.61 -31.32 -65.88
CA THR A 2 10.05 -31.64 -65.69
C THR A 2 11.11 -30.63 -66.17
N THR A 3 11.68 -29.79 -65.30
CA THR A 3 12.85 -29.98 -64.38
C THR A 3 14.23 -29.89 -65.04
N ARG A 4 15.10 -28.96 -64.57
CA ARG A 4 16.29 -29.23 -63.73
C ARG A 4 17.23 -28.01 -63.61
N HIS A 5 17.87 -27.93 -62.44
CA HIS A 5 18.86 -26.95 -61.97
C HIS A 5 20.26 -27.10 -62.60
N GLY A 6 21.06 -26.03 -62.50
CA GLY A 6 22.52 -26.07 -62.52
C GLY A 6 23.13 -24.71 -62.18
N ALA A 7 23.83 -24.62 -61.03
CA ALA A 7 24.72 -23.51 -60.69
C ALA A 7 26.08 -24.08 -60.28
N ALA A 8 27.14 -23.41 -60.75
CA ALA A 8 28.51 -23.89 -60.87
C ALA A 8 29.38 -23.72 -59.60
N ALA A 9 30.45 -24.54 -59.55
CA ALA A 9 31.60 -24.49 -58.65
C ALA A 9 32.51 -23.25 -58.96
N ILE A 10 33.64 -22.90 -58.32
CA ILE A 10 34.86 -23.57 -57.76
C ILE A 10 35.55 -22.43 -56.91
N ALA A 11 36.23 -22.63 -55.78
CA ALA A 11 37.66 -22.96 -55.69
C ALA A 11 38.19 -23.00 -54.24
N GLN A 12 39.10 -23.95 -54.00
CA GLN A 12 39.89 -24.16 -52.79
C GLN A 12 41.24 -23.43 -52.86
N GLY A 13 41.83 -23.17 -51.69
CA GLY A 13 43.25 -22.85 -51.51
C GLY A 13 43.75 -23.42 -50.17
N VAL A 14 44.81 -24.23 -50.23
CA VAL A 14 45.40 -25.10 -49.19
C VAL A 14 46.76 -24.51 -48.72
N PHE A 15 47.25 -25.01 -47.57
CA PHE A 15 48.63 -25.09 -47.01
C PHE A 15 48.73 -24.46 -45.60
N GLY A 16 49.29 -25.09 -44.56
CA GLY A 16 50.14 -26.28 -44.45
C GLY A 16 50.30 -26.76 -43.00
N ALA A 17 51.12 -27.80 -42.85
CA ALA A 17 51.10 -28.84 -41.82
C ALA A 17 51.85 -28.56 -40.48
N ALA A 18 51.69 -29.53 -39.58
CA ALA A 18 51.94 -29.57 -38.14
C ALA A 18 53.41 -29.75 -37.67
N SER A 19 53.69 -29.37 -36.42
CA SER A 19 54.01 -30.26 -35.28
C SER A 19 54.97 -29.64 -34.24
N GLY A 20 54.64 -29.84 -32.95
CA GLY A 20 55.48 -29.46 -31.80
C GLY A 20 54.68 -29.43 -30.48
N ALA A 21 54.54 -30.58 -29.82
CA ALA A 21 54.04 -30.70 -28.44
C ALA A 21 55.19 -30.46 -27.43
N PRO A 22 55.00 -30.47 -26.08
CA PRO A 22 53.78 -30.52 -25.27
C PRO A 22 53.79 -29.50 -24.09
N TRP A 23 52.63 -29.03 -23.59
CA TRP A 23 52.56 -28.55 -22.20
C TRP A 23 51.18 -28.74 -21.54
N SER A 24 51.25 -29.59 -20.50
CA SER A 24 50.42 -29.74 -19.31
C SER A 24 48.88 -29.77 -19.43
N SER A 25 48.35 -30.92 -19.01
CA SER A 25 46.95 -31.28 -18.79
C SER A 25 46.26 -30.53 -17.63
N ALA A 26 46.52 -29.23 -17.45
CA ALA A 26 45.99 -28.46 -16.32
C ALA A 26 44.90 -27.44 -16.69
N SER A 27 44.62 -27.18 -17.98
CA SER A 27 43.68 -26.12 -18.38
C SER A 27 42.35 -26.59 -18.98
N ALA A 28 42.15 -27.91 -19.16
CA ALA A 28 40.88 -28.45 -19.66
C ALA A 28 39.81 -28.59 -18.55
N ALA A 29 40.22 -28.75 -17.28
CA ALA A 29 39.28 -28.83 -16.16
C ALA A 29 38.68 -27.47 -15.74
N ALA A 30 39.29 -26.34 -16.16
CA ALA A 30 38.84 -25.00 -15.78
C ALA A 30 37.84 -24.35 -16.75
N ARG A 31 37.60 -24.95 -17.93
CA ARG A 31 36.68 -24.39 -18.95
C ARG A 31 35.31 -25.07 -19.03
N ALA A 32 35.10 -26.18 -18.32
CA ALA A 32 33.77 -26.74 -18.12
C ALA A 32 32.96 -26.01 -17.02
N ALA A 33 33.59 -25.13 -16.24
CA ALA A 33 32.97 -24.42 -15.11
C ALA A 33 32.45 -23.00 -15.45
N ARG A 34 32.30 -22.65 -16.74
CA ARG A 34 31.81 -21.32 -17.17
C ARG A 34 30.62 -21.41 -18.12
N GLY A 35 29.70 -22.32 -17.82
CA GLY A 35 28.43 -22.50 -18.50
C GLY A 35 27.27 -22.63 -17.50
N GLU A 36 27.31 -21.93 -16.38
CA GLU A 36 26.14 -21.76 -15.50
C GLU A 36 25.83 -20.28 -15.42
N GLY A 37 24.81 -19.85 -16.16
CA GLY A 37 24.16 -18.57 -15.89
C GLY A 37 23.77 -18.58 -14.42
N GLY A 38 24.34 -17.67 -13.64
CA GLY A 38 24.18 -17.66 -12.19
C GLY A 38 22.71 -17.76 -11.81
N ARG A 39 22.30 -18.91 -11.29
CA ARG A 39 21.02 -19.04 -10.60
C ARG A 39 21.12 -18.07 -9.42
N ARG A 40 20.43 -16.94 -9.51
CA ARG A 40 20.14 -16.14 -8.33
C ARG A 40 19.51 -17.08 -7.31
N SER A 41 20.06 -17.11 -6.11
CA SER A 41 19.51 -17.86 -4.99
C SER A 41 18.09 -17.35 -4.72
N TYR A 42 17.07 -18.06 -5.17
CA TYR A 42 15.75 -17.93 -4.56
C TYR A 42 15.91 -18.33 -3.09
N ALA A 43 15.13 -17.71 -2.20
CA ALA A 43 15.00 -18.26 -0.86
C ALA A 43 14.33 -19.65 -0.99
N THR A 44 15.13 -20.72 -0.97
CA THR A 44 14.66 -22.11 -1.07
C THR A 44 14.36 -22.71 0.31
N GLY A 45 14.07 -21.86 1.30
CA GLY A 45 13.68 -22.32 2.63
C GLY A 45 12.40 -23.16 2.56
N PRO A 46 12.14 -24.01 3.56
CA PRO A 46 10.94 -24.84 3.56
C PRO A 46 9.69 -23.97 3.48
N ALA A 47 8.65 -24.41 2.76
CA ALA A 47 7.40 -23.63 2.71
C ALA A 47 6.78 -23.50 4.10
N ARG A 48 6.79 -24.58 4.89
CA ARG A 48 6.33 -24.61 6.28
C ARG A 48 7.40 -24.13 7.27
N HIS A 49 6.95 -23.65 8.43
CA HIS A 49 7.82 -23.37 9.57
C HIS A 49 8.19 -24.66 10.33
N ASP A 50 9.38 -24.69 10.93
CA ASP A 50 9.78 -25.79 11.84
C ASP A 50 8.96 -25.78 13.14
N LYS A 51 8.47 -24.61 13.55
CA LYS A 51 7.55 -24.45 14.68
C LYS A 51 6.12 -24.73 14.22
N VAL A 52 5.46 -25.64 14.92
CA VAL A 52 4.05 -25.99 14.71
C VAL A 52 3.21 -25.37 15.83
N ILE A 53 2.12 -24.70 15.46
CA ILE A 53 1.15 -24.17 16.43
C ILE A 53 0.41 -25.36 17.04
N SER A 54 0.42 -25.55 18.36
CA SER A 54 -0.34 -26.62 19.02
C SER A 54 -1.85 -26.34 18.99
N ASP A 55 -2.68 -27.37 19.22
CA ASP A 55 -4.14 -27.18 19.23
C ASP A 55 -4.59 -26.23 20.35
N ASP A 56 -3.94 -26.31 21.51
CA ASP A 56 -4.20 -25.42 22.64
C ASP A 56 -3.86 -23.96 22.30
N LEU A 57 -2.72 -23.73 21.63
CA LEU A 57 -2.33 -22.38 21.21
C LEU A 57 -3.25 -21.86 20.11
N LEU A 58 -3.66 -22.70 19.17
CA LEU A 58 -4.63 -22.34 18.15
C LEU A 58 -5.99 -21.95 18.76
N ALA A 59 -6.48 -22.70 19.74
CA ALA A 59 -7.71 -22.38 20.45
C ALA A 59 -7.59 -21.06 21.23
N LYS A 60 -6.45 -20.83 21.90
CA LYS A 60 -6.12 -19.59 22.59
C LYS A 60 -6.13 -18.38 21.65
N LEU A 61 -5.47 -18.47 20.49
CA LEU A 61 -5.49 -17.43 19.45
C LEU A 61 -6.92 -17.20 18.93
N GLY A 62 -7.69 -18.27 18.72
CA GLY A 62 -9.09 -18.19 18.32
C GLY A 62 -10.00 -17.49 19.34
N GLY A 63 -9.60 -17.44 20.61
CA GLY A 63 -10.31 -16.71 21.66
C GLY A 63 -10.19 -15.18 21.56
N LEU A 64 -9.13 -14.66 20.93
CA LEU A 64 -8.82 -13.22 20.86
C LEU A 64 -9.40 -12.57 19.61
N SER A 65 -9.78 -11.30 19.66
CA SER A 65 -10.24 -10.55 18.48
C SER A 65 -9.16 -10.43 17.39
N THR A 66 -9.55 -10.27 16.12
CA THR A 66 -8.56 -10.04 15.04
C THR A 66 -7.74 -8.76 15.28
N GLN A 67 -8.36 -7.74 15.87
CA GLN A 67 -7.71 -6.48 16.24
C GLN A 67 -6.65 -6.68 17.32
N ALA A 68 -6.94 -7.44 18.39
CA ALA A 68 -5.97 -7.74 19.43
C ALA A 68 -4.74 -8.47 18.87
N LEU A 69 -4.95 -9.40 17.93
CA LEU A 69 -3.87 -10.12 17.25
C LEU A 69 -3.05 -9.21 16.34
N ILE A 70 -3.69 -8.31 15.58
CA ILE A 70 -3.01 -7.28 14.78
C ILE A 70 -2.16 -6.38 15.68
N ASP A 71 -2.71 -5.92 16.81
CA ASP A 71 -1.99 -5.12 17.80
C ASP A 71 -0.78 -5.88 18.37
N GLY A 72 -0.94 -7.18 18.67
CA GLY A 72 0.14 -8.04 19.12
C GLY A 72 1.29 -8.13 18.11
N LEU A 73 0.94 -8.31 16.83
CA LEU A 73 1.90 -8.32 15.72
C LEU A 73 2.57 -6.96 15.51
N TRP A 74 1.80 -5.87 15.60
CA TRP A 74 2.32 -4.51 15.50
C TRP A 74 3.32 -4.21 16.62
N VAL A 75 3.05 -4.67 17.85
CA VAL A 75 3.97 -4.60 18.99
C VAL A 75 5.32 -5.26 18.69
N MET A 76 5.29 -6.35 17.94
CA MET A 76 6.47 -7.11 17.54
C MET A 76 7.18 -6.53 16.32
N GLY A 77 6.66 -5.46 15.71
CA GLY A 77 7.26 -4.84 14.52
C GLY A 77 6.82 -5.45 13.19
N TRP A 78 5.72 -6.20 13.18
CA TRP A 78 5.14 -6.72 11.94
C TRP A 78 4.25 -5.65 11.31
N PRO A 79 4.56 -5.16 10.09
CA PRO A 79 3.93 -3.95 9.54
C PRO A 79 2.50 -4.17 9.06
N THR A 80 2.17 -5.35 8.53
CA THR A 80 0.82 -5.75 8.12
C THR A 80 0.67 -7.26 8.19
N SER A 81 -0.50 -7.74 8.58
CA SER A 81 -0.80 -9.15 8.78
C SER A 81 -2.26 -9.53 8.48
N HIS A 82 -3.04 -8.60 7.93
CA HIS A 82 -4.45 -8.85 7.60
C HIS A 82 -4.63 -9.07 6.09
N ILE A 83 -5.38 -10.10 5.72
CA ILE A 83 -5.63 -10.43 4.30
C ILE A 83 -6.58 -9.36 3.72
N MET A 84 -6.04 -8.46 2.92
CA MET A 84 -6.80 -7.33 2.39
C MET A 84 -7.97 -7.81 1.51
N GLY A 85 -9.13 -7.21 1.73
CA GLY A 85 -10.33 -7.45 0.94
C GLY A 85 -11.08 -8.74 1.29
N ALA A 86 -10.49 -9.71 1.99
CA ALA A 86 -11.20 -10.93 2.39
C ALA A 86 -12.27 -10.63 3.45
N ARG A 87 -13.51 -10.42 3.01
CA ARG A 87 -14.67 -10.11 3.86
C ARG A 87 -15.50 -11.36 4.14
N PRO A 88 -16.15 -11.45 5.32
CA PRO A 88 -17.03 -12.58 5.62
C PRO A 88 -18.16 -12.66 4.59
N LEU A 89 -18.45 -13.86 4.10
CA LEU A 89 -19.53 -14.11 3.13
C LEU A 89 -20.91 -13.85 3.76
N THR A 90 -21.02 -14.08 5.07
CA THR A 90 -22.27 -13.95 5.82
C THR A 90 -22.03 -13.17 7.11
N GLU A 91 -22.87 -12.17 7.34
CA GLU A 91 -22.92 -11.47 8.63
C GLU A 91 -23.26 -12.45 9.75
N GLY A 92 -22.53 -12.37 10.86
CA GLY A 92 -22.69 -13.29 11.98
C GLY A 92 -22.19 -14.72 11.74
N GLN A 93 -21.48 -15.01 10.65
CA GLN A 93 -20.83 -16.31 10.47
C GLN A 93 -19.88 -16.64 11.65
N LYS A 94 -19.69 -17.94 11.88
CA LYS A 94 -18.77 -18.44 12.91
C LYS A 94 -17.36 -17.89 12.67
N LYS A 95 -16.58 -17.79 13.76
CA LYS A 95 -15.18 -17.40 13.67
C LYS A 95 -14.38 -18.45 12.90
N CYS A 96 -13.54 -18.00 11.99
CA CYS A 96 -12.58 -18.84 11.27
C CYS A 96 -11.33 -18.98 12.13
N VAL A 97 -10.95 -20.21 12.49
CA VAL A 97 -9.80 -20.49 13.35
C VAL A 97 -9.15 -21.79 12.88
N GLY A 98 -8.00 -21.69 12.23
CA GLY A 98 -7.25 -22.88 11.84
C GLY A 98 -5.86 -22.58 11.31
N ARG A 99 -5.11 -23.63 11.03
CA ARG A 99 -3.79 -23.58 10.40
C ARG A 99 -3.95 -23.50 8.89
N ALA A 100 -3.13 -22.67 8.25
CA ALA A 100 -3.19 -22.48 6.81
C ALA A 100 -2.83 -23.76 6.05
N VAL A 101 -3.74 -24.19 5.17
CA VAL A 101 -3.43 -25.01 4.00
C VAL A 101 -3.47 -24.06 2.81
N THR A 102 -2.31 -23.78 2.22
CA THR A 102 -2.21 -22.77 1.17
C THR A 102 -2.44 -23.38 -0.22
N LEU A 103 -3.11 -22.63 -1.08
CA LEU A 103 -3.35 -23.00 -2.47
C LEU A 103 -3.11 -21.78 -3.37
N ARG A 104 -2.24 -21.93 -4.36
CA ARG A 104 -1.96 -20.89 -5.35
C ARG A 104 -2.69 -21.16 -6.65
N PHE A 105 -3.32 -20.13 -7.19
CA PHE A 105 -3.76 -20.08 -8.57
C PHE A 105 -2.75 -19.29 -9.43
N VAL A 106 -2.64 -19.66 -10.70
CA VAL A 106 -1.87 -18.94 -11.71
C VAL A 106 -2.77 -18.60 -12.91
N PRO A 107 -2.45 -17.56 -13.68
CA PRO A 107 -3.24 -17.21 -14.86
C PRO A 107 -3.37 -18.39 -15.81
N GLN A 108 -4.55 -18.50 -16.44
CA GLN A 108 -4.82 -19.57 -17.39
C GLN A 108 -3.82 -19.48 -18.54
N ARG A 109 -3.22 -20.62 -18.85
CA ARG A 109 -2.36 -20.83 -20.01
C ARG A 109 -2.44 -22.29 -20.45
N PRO A 110 -2.78 -22.58 -21.72
CA PRO A 110 -2.96 -23.97 -22.17
C PRO A 110 -1.75 -24.89 -21.95
N ASP A 111 -0.53 -24.39 -22.09
CA ASP A 111 0.71 -25.15 -21.88
C ASP A 111 0.94 -25.49 -20.39
N ILE A 112 0.59 -24.56 -19.50
CA ILE A 112 0.64 -24.78 -18.04
C ILE A 112 -0.49 -25.74 -17.63
N ALA A 113 -1.69 -25.59 -18.18
CA ALA A 113 -2.82 -26.49 -17.94
C ALA A 113 -2.51 -27.94 -18.32
N ALA A 114 -1.80 -28.14 -19.45
CA ALA A 114 -1.34 -29.46 -19.89
C ALA A 114 -0.29 -30.09 -18.95
N SER A 115 0.48 -29.26 -18.25
CA SER A 115 1.52 -29.69 -17.30
C SER A 115 0.97 -29.94 -15.89
N LYS A 116 -0.25 -29.46 -15.61
CA LYS A 116 -0.90 -29.61 -14.30
C LYS A 116 -1.39 -31.05 -14.12
N PRO A 117 -1.09 -31.73 -13.00
CA PRO A 117 -1.67 -33.03 -12.70
C PRO A 117 -3.21 -32.99 -12.74
N PRO A 118 -3.88 -33.96 -13.39
CA PRO A 118 -5.33 -34.04 -13.44
C PRO A 118 -5.91 -34.82 -12.25
N GLY A 119 -7.24 -34.75 -12.08
CA GLY A 119 -7.94 -35.58 -11.10
C GLY A 119 -7.46 -35.35 -9.66
N MET A 120 -7.39 -36.42 -8.85
CA MET A 120 -7.04 -36.34 -7.43
C MET A 120 -5.63 -35.79 -7.13
N GLU A 121 -4.74 -35.81 -8.12
CA GLU A 121 -3.38 -35.26 -8.00
C GLU A 121 -3.34 -33.74 -8.26
N SER A 122 -4.47 -33.13 -8.64
CA SER A 122 -4.55 -31.70 -8.87
C SER A 122 -4.35 -30.92 -7.55
N PRO A 123 -3.58 -29.81 -7.56
CA PRO A 123 -3.23 -29.08 -6.33
C PRO A 123 -4.41 -28.66 -5.46
N GLU A 124 -5.55 -28.31 -6.05
CA GLU A 124 -6.75 -27.94 -5.30
C GLU A 124 -7.36 -29.10 -4.52
N TYR A 125 -7.37 -30.31 -5.08
CA TYR A 125 -7.94 -31.47 -4.40
C TYR A 125 -6.98 -31.98 -3.33
N GLU A 126 -5.68 -31.92 -3.60
CA GLU A 126 -4.65 -32.17 -2.59
C GLU A 126 -4.81 -31.23 -1.38
N ALA A 127 -5.04 -29.94 -1.62
CA ALA A 127 -5.30 -28.96 -0.56
C ALA A 127 -6.59 -29.29 0.22
N PHE A 128 -7.69 -29.64 -0.47
CA PHE A 128 -8.96 -29.95 0.19
C PHE A 128 -8.85 -31.20 1.06
N GLU A 129 -8.09 -32.22 0.64
CA GLU A 129 -7.93 -33.43 1.43
C GLU A 129 -7.05 -33.25 2.67
N GLN A 130 -6.22 -32.21 2.70
CA GLN A 130 -5.44 -31.80 3.87
C GLN A 130 -6.21 -30.90 4.84
N CYS A 131 -7.41 -30.45 4.46
CA CYS A 131 -8.25 -29.66 5.33
C CYS A 131 -9.05 -30.51 6.32
N GLY A 132 -9.35 -29.93 7.48
CA GLY A 132 -10.07 -30.53 8.58
C GLY A 132 -10.56 -29.46 9.58
N PRO A 133 -11.09 -29.88 10.74
CA PRO A 133 -11.63 -28.97 11.77
C PRO A 133 -10.66 -27.95 12.35
N LYS A 134 -9.36 -28.07 12.06
CA LYS A 134 -8.32 -27.17 12.58
C LYS A 134 -7.49 -26.55 11.46
N GLU A 135 -7.95 -26.68 10.22
CA GLU A 135 -7.28 -26.23 9.02
C GLU A 135 -8.19 -25.28 8.25
N VAL A 136 -7.60 -24.17 7.81
CA VAL A 136 -8.24 -23.17 6.96
C VAL A 136 -7.55 -23.20 5.61
N VAL A 137 -8.32 -23.40 4.55
CA VAL A 137 -7.77 -23.29 3.21
C VAL A 137 -7.64 -21.82 2.83
N VAL A 138 -6.42 -21.40 2.47
CA VAL A 138 -6.11 -20.03 2.05
C VAL A 138 -5.73 -20.06 0.57
N MET A 139 -6.53 -19.43 -0.27
CA MET A 139 -6.40 -19.47 -1.73
C MET A 139 -5.94 -18.12 -2.27
N GLU A 140 -4.72 -18.07 -2.78
CA GLU A 140 -4.19 -16.95 -3.59
C GLU A 140 -4.85 -17.02 -4.97
N SER A 141 -5.68 -16.03 -5.28
CA SER A 141 -6.29 -15.84 -6.60
C SER A 141 -5.38 -15.00 -7.50
N VAL A 142 -5.54 -15.11 -8.81
CA VAL A 142 -4.83 -14.24 -9.76
C VAL A 142 -5.37 -12.80 -9.77
N GLY A 143 -6.55 -12.60 -9.18
CA GLY A 143 -7.20 -11.31 -9.09
C GLY A 143 -8.49 -11.34 -8.28
N PRO A 144 -9.03 -10.16 -7.92
CA PRO A 144 -10.15 -10.02 -6.97
C PRO A 144 -11.48 -10.59 -7.47
N TRP A 145 -11.69 -10.65 -8.79
CA TRP A 145 -12.98 -10.97 -9.40
C TRP A 145 -13.11 -12.42 -9.87
N GLU A 146 -12.02 -13.19 -9.76
CA GLU A 146 -11.96 -14.55 -10.29
C GLU A 146 -12.47 -15.57 -9.27
N SER A 147 -13.32 -16.48 -9.73
CA SER A 147 -13.86 -17.55 -8.89
C SER A 147 -12.79 -18.60 -8.58
N VAL A 148 -12.41 -18.74 -7.31
CA VAL A 148 -11.54 -19.85 -6.86
C VAL A 148 -12.31 -21.17 -6.70
N GLY A 149 -13.63 -21.10 -6.55
CA GLY A 149 -14.52 -22.25 -6.49
C GLY A 149 -15.98 -21.89 -6.20
N GLY A 150 -16.79 -22.93 -6.03
CA GLY A 150 -18.23 -22.90 -5.78
C GLY A 150 -18.71 -24.27 -5.31
N ASP A 151 -20.04 -24.46 -5.26
CA ASP A 151 -20.81 -25.60 -4.70
C ASP A 151 -19.98 -26.89 -4.52
N ILE A 152 -19.86 -27.72 -5.57
CA ILE A 152 -19.28 -29.07 -5.48
C ILE A 152 -17.85 -29.08 -4.90
N LYS A 153 -17.04 -28.07 -5.25
CA LYS A 153 -15.66 -27.99 -4.73
C LYS A 153 -15.66 -27.73 -3.23
N PHE A 154 -16.53 -26.84 -2.76
CA PHE A 154 -16.60 -26.45 -1.35
C PHE A 154 -17.48 -27.38 -0.52
N LEU A 155 -18.36 -28.16 -1.13
CA LEU A 155 -19.05 -29.28 -0.49
C LEU A 155 -18.03 -30.23 0.14
N ARG A 156 -16.90 -30.49 -0.55
CA ARG A 156 -15.86 -31.36 0.00
C ARG A 156 -15.21 -30.75 1.25
N LEU A 157 -14.93 -29.45 1.25
CA LEU A 157 -14.42 -28.76 2.44
C LEU A 157 -15.42 -28.84 3.60
N ALA A 158 -16.72 -28.69 3.32
CA ALA A 158 -17.78 -28.86 4.32
C ALA A 158 -17.84 -30.30 4.87
N GLN A 159 -17.73 -31.33 4.02
CA GLN A 159 -17.66 -32.74 4.43
C GLN A 159 -16.44 -33.03 5.32
N LYS A 160 -15.31 -32.37 5.04
CA LYS A 160 -14.09 -32.44 5.85
C LYS A 160 -14.18 -31.60 7.12
N GLN A 161 -15.29 -30.88 7.32
CA GLN A 161 -15.51 -29.97 8.44
C GLN A 161 -14.41 -28.90 8.52
N CYS A 162 -13.97 -28.39 7.37
CA CYS A 162 -12.91 -27.39 7.29
C CYS A 162 -13.21 -26.18 8.18
N ALA A 163 -12.21 -25.71 8.92
CA ALA A 163 -12.37 -24.60 9.86
C ALA A 163 -12.68 -23.27 9.16
N GLY A 164 -12.36 -23.15 7.88
CA GLY A 164 -12.71 -21.99 7.07
C GLY A 164 -12.10 -21.99 5.67
N LEU A 165 -12.62 -21.12 4.81
CA LEU A 165 -12.01 -20.77 3.52
C LEU A 165 -11.71 -19.28 3.50
N VAL A 166 -10.51 -18.92 3.05
CA VAL A 166 -10.10 -17.53 2.87
C VAL A 166 -9.49 -17.35 1.49
N THR A 167 -9.89 -16.31 0.77
CA THR A 167 -9.31 -15.96 -0.52
C THR A 167 -9.32 -14.46 -0.76
N ASP A 168 -8.34 -13.99 -1.51
CA ASP A 168 -8.34 -12.66 -2.12
C ASP A 168 -8.96 -12.64 -3.52
N GLY A 169 -9.60 -13.74 -3.93
CA GLY A 169 -10.46 -13.81 -5.10
C GLY A 169 -11.94 -13.76 -4.73
N SER A 170 -12.76 -14.32 -5.62
CA SER A 170 -14.20 -14.41 -5.46
C SER A 170 -14.68 -15.86 -5.30
N VAL A 171 -15.87 -16.03 -4.74
CA VAL A 171 -16.56 -17.31 -4.65
C VAL A 171 -17.89 -17.31 -5.41
N ARG A 172 -18.40 -18.49 -5.77
CA ARG A 172 -19.70 -18.67 -6.43
C ARG A 172 -20.65 -19.49 -5.58
N ASP A 173 -21.88 -19.61 -6.06
CA ASP A 173 -22.92 -20.47 -5.50
C ASP A 173 -23.23 -20.12 -4.03
N THR A 174 -23.19 -18.82 -3.73
CA THR A 174 -23.16 -18.29 -2.37
C THR A 174 -24.39 -18.66 -1.54
N ALA A 175 -25.53 -18.87 -2.20
CA ALA A 175 -26.73 -19.38 -1.53
C ALA A 175 -26.45 -20.75 -0.90
N VAL A 176 -25.84 -21.66 -1.65
CA VAL A 176 -25.48 -23.01 -1.18
C VAL A 176 -24.33 -22.96 -0.17
N LEU A 177 -23.30 -22.13 -0.40
CA LEU A 177 -22.20 -21.98 0.55
C LEU A 177 -22.67 -21.53 1.94
N ARG A 178 -23.71 -20.69 2.02
CA ARG A 178 -24.32 -20.26 3.28
C ARG A 178 -24.93 -21.43 4.05
N GLU A 179 -25.45 -22.43 3.34
CA GLU A 179 -26.05 -23.62 3.95
C GLU A 179 -25.01 -24.60 4.50
N TYR A 180 -23.78 -24.59 3.97
CA TYR A 180 -22.70 -25.45 4.47
C TYR A 180 -22.19 -25.08 5.87
N GLY A 181 -22.42 -23.84 6.32
CA GLY A 181 -22.25 -23.44 7.71
C GLY A 181 -20.80 -23.35 8.23
N PHE A 182 -19.80 -23.40 7.35
CA PHE A 182 -18.41 -23.09 7.67
C PHE A 182 -18.06 -21.67 7.19
N PRO A 183 -17.12 -20.96 7.85
CA PRO A 183 -16.86 -19.57 7.54
C PRO A 183 -16.09 -19.42 6.22
N VAL A 184 -16.57 -18.50 5.38
CA VAL A 184 -15.98 -18.17 4.09
C VAL A 184 -15.62 -16.69 4.08
N PHE A 185 -14.40 -16.38 3.63
CA PHE A 185 -13.91 -15.02 3.45
C PHE A 185 -13.43 -14.83 2.03
N SER A 186 -13.92 -13.81 1.34
CA SER A 186 -13.63 -13.52 -0.06
C SER A 186 -13.71 -12.03 -0.37
N ILE A 187 -13.06 -11.57 -1.43
CA ILE A 187 -13.19 -10.18 -1.89
C ILE A 187 -14.60 -9.89 -2.39
N SER A 188 -15.15 -10.79 -3.19
CA SER A 188 -16.51 -10.64 -3.70
C SER A 188 -17.15 -11.97 -4.04
N THR A 189 -18.39 -11.88 -4.54
CA THR A 189 -19.15 -13.02 -5.04
C THR A 189 -19.34 -12.84 -6.54
N THR A 190 -19.33 -13.93 -7.30
CA THR A 190 -19.35 -13.84 -8.78
C THR A 190 -20.16 -14.96 -9.42
N PRO A 191 -20.85 -14.71 -10.55
CA PRO A 191 -21.40 -15.77 -11.38
C PRO A 191 -20.38 -16.31 -12.40
N ARG A 192 -19.16 -15.77 -12.50
CA ARG A 192 -18.16 -16.18 -13.51
C ARG A 192 -17.45 -17.48 -13.12
N GLN A 193 -17.21 -18.36 -14.09
CA GLN A 193 -16.39 -19.55 -13.88
C GLN A 193 -14.90 -19.21 -13.89
N GLY A 194 -14.14 -19.71 -12.90
CA GLY A 194 -12.70 -19.49 -12.78
C GLY A 194 -11.80 -20.12 -13.84
N PRO A 195 -12.05 -21.36 -14.34
CA PRO A 195 -11.09 -22.08 -15.20
C PRO A 195 -10.68 -21.40 -16.51
N HIS A 196 -11.46 -20.41 -16.98
CA HIS A 196 -11.13 -19.63 -18.17
C HIS A 196 -10.08 -18.54 -17.91
N VAL A 197 -9.88 -18.15 -16.64
CA VAL A 197 -9.01 -17.03 -16.25
C VAL A 197 -7.84 -17.50 -15.39
N HIS A 198 -8.03 -18.53 -14.57
CA HIS A 198 -6.95 -19.10 -13.75
C HIS A 198 -7.09 -20.59 -13.51
N GLN A 199 -6.01 -21.17 -13.01
CA GLN A 199 -5.92 -22.58 -12.68
C GLN A 199 -5.11 -22.78 -11.39
N PRO A 200 -5.49 -23.78 -10.56
CA PRO A 200 -4.72 -24.15 -9.39
C PRO A 200 -3.36 -24.72 -9.81
N TRP A 201 -2.31 -24.38 -9.05
CA TRP A 201 -0.93 -24.66 -9.44
C TRP A 201 -0.09 -25.30 -8.33
N GLU A 202 -0.23 -24.82 -7.10
CA GLU A 202 0.65 -25.25 -6.00
C GLU A 202 -0.16 -25.37 -4.70
N CYS A 203 -0.06 -26.54 -4.07
CA CYS A 203 -0.58 -26.83 -2.74
C CYS A 203 0.57 -26.72 -1.72
N ASN A 204 0.30 -26.14 -0.54
CA ASN A 204 1.28 -25.93 0.52
C ASN A 204 2.54 -25.14 0.14
N GLY A 205 2.45 -24.29 -0.89
CA GLY A 205 3.48 -23.31 -1.20
C GLY A 205 3.41 -22.08 -0.30
N VAL A 206 4.45 -21.23 -0.35
CA VAL A 206 4.37 -19.88 0.22
C VAL A 206 3.57 -19.02 -0.77
N ILE A 207 2.42 -18.50 -0.35
CA ILE A 207 1.51 -17.73 -1.20
C ILE A 207 1.42 -16.26 -0.77
N THR A 208 0.95 -15.40 -1.67
CA THR A 208 0.53 -14.03 -1.31
C THR A 208 -0.98 -13.93 -1.45
N CYS A 209 -1.69 -13.73 -0.35
CA CYS A 209 -3.14 -13.60 -0.34
C CYS A 209 -3.51 -12.25 0.27
N GLY A 210 -4.16 -11.39 -0.51
CA GLY A 210 -4.61 -10.07 -0.07
C GLY A 210 -3.43 -9.19 0.38
N GLY A 211 -2.30 -9.28 -0.33
CA GLY A 211 -1.08 -8.53 -0.01
C GLY A 211 -0.27 -9.09 1.17
N ILE A 212 -0.69 -10.20 1.79
CA ILE A 212 0.00 -10.84 2.91
C ILE A 212 0.63 -12.16 2.48
N VAL A 213 1.87 -12.39 2.92
CA VAL A 213 2.52 -13.69 2.75
C VAL A 213 1.92 -14.67 3.75
N VAL A 214 1.43 -15.81 3.25
CA VAL A 214 0.92 -16.91 4.07
C VAL A 214 1.77 -18.14 3.84
N ARG A 215 2.27 -18.72 4.92
CA ARG A 215 2.97 -20.01 4.89
C ARG A 215 2.03 -21.10 5.41
N PRO A 216 2.14 -22.32 4.88
CA PRO A 216 1.33 -23.40 5.43
C PRO A 216 1.70 -23.65 6.90
N GLY A 217 0.68 -23.84 7.73
CA GLY A 217 0.82 -23.97 9.18
C GLY A 217 0.69 -22.66 9.97
N ASP A 218 0.70 -21.49 9.33
CA ASP A 218 0.39 -20.22 10.01
C ASP A 218 -1.04 -20.23 10.55
N ALA A 219 -1.30 -19.55 11.67
CA ALA A 219 -2.64 -19.44 12.22
C ALA A 219 -3.43 -18.39 11.43
N ILE A 220 -4.62 -18.79 10.98
CA ILE A 220 -5.59 -17.96 10.29
C ILE A 220 -6.76 -17.76 11.22
N ILE A 221 -6.94 -16.51 11.65
CA ILE A 221 -8.02 -16.12 12.57
C ILE A 221 -8.88 -15.08 11.84
N GLY A 222 -10.16 -15.34 11.68
CA GLY A 222 -11.08 -14.42 11.01
C GLY A 222 -12.39 -14.23 11.77
N ASP A 223 -12.82 -12.99 11.91
CA ASP A 223 -14.08 -12.57 12.52
C ASP A 223 -14.87 -11.66 11.56
N GLN A 224 -15.80 -10.83 12.06
CA GLN A 224 -16.60 -9.98 11.19
C GLN A 224 -15.80 -8.83 10.53
N ASP A 225 -14.66 -8.46 11.11
CA ASP A 225 -13.87 -7.33 10.63
C ASP A 225 -12.86 -7.73 9.54
N GLY A 226 -12.46 -8.99 9.52
CA GLY A 226 -11.59 -9.55 8.48
C GLY A 226 -10.83 -10.79 8.92
N VAL A 227 -9.69 -11.03 8.29
CA VAL A 227 -8.82 -12.19 8.56
C VAL A 227 -7.39 -11.73 8.85
N VAL A 228 -6.81 -12.22 9.94
CA VAL A 228 -5.40 -12.01 10.30
C VAL A 228 -4.61 -13.31 10.16
N VAL A 229 -3.36 -13.16 9.75
CA VAL A 229 -2.36 -14.22 9.63
C VAL A 229 -1.36 -14.05 10.77
N VAL A 230 -1.27 -15.06 11.63
CA VAL A 230 -0.32 -15.13 12.73
C VAL A 230 0.78 -16.13 12.37
N PRO A 231 2.03 -15.69 12.17
CA PRO A 231 3.13 -16.57 11.79
C PRO A 231 3.36 -17.66 12.83
N ALA A 232 3.44 -18.92 12.41
CA ALA A 232 3.61 -20.06 13.32
C ALA A 232 4.85 -19.93 14.22
N SER A 233 5.90 -19.30 13.68
CA SER A 233 7.15 -19.07 14.39
C SER A 233 7.07 -18.15 15.62
N HIS A 234 6.05 -17.29 15.67
CA HIS A 234 5.86 -16.23 16.67
C HIS A 234 4.50 -16.30 17.37
N ALA A 235 3.67 -17.30 17.05
CA ALA A 235 2.29 -17.43 17.51
C ALA A 235 2.11 -17.34 19.03
N GLN A 236 3.02 -17.93 19.82
CA GLN A 236 2.96 -17.86 21.28
C GLN A 236 3.20 -16.44 21.80
N GLU A 237 4.21 -15.76 21.27
CA GLU A 237 4.55 -14.39 21.65
C GLU A 237 3.42 -13.41 21.28
N VAL A 238 2.83 -13.59 20.09
CA VAL A 238 1.66 -12.82 19.65
C VAL A 238 0.48 -13.02 20.61
N TYR A 239 0.17 -14.27 20.97
CA TYR A 239 -0.88 -14.57 21.94
C TYR A 239 -0.63 -13.89 23.29
N ASP A 240 0.57 -14.05 23.85
CA ASP A 240 0.91 -13.49 25.17
C ASP A 240 0.74 -11.97 25.19
N ILE A 241 1.18 -11.29 24.12
CA ILE A 241 1.01 -9.84 23.97
C ILE A 241 -0.46 -9.47 23.81
N ALA A 242 -1.15 -10.06 22.84
CA ALA A 242 -2.54 -9.74 22.52
C ALA A 242 -3.49 -10.00 23.70
N HIS A 243 -3.36 -11.16 24.34
CA HIS A 243 -4.16 -11.52 25.53
C HIS A 243 -3.90 -10.56 26.70
N SER A 244 -2.65 -10.18 26.93
CA SER A 244 -2.31 -9.22 27.98
C SER A 244 -2.99 -7.85 27.75
N ARG A 245 -3.15 -7.43 26.49
CA ARG A 245 -3.81 -6.18 26.14
C ARG A 245 -5.31 -6.23 26.36
N GLU A 246 -5.97 -7.32 25.96
CA GLU A 246 -7.41 -7.50 26.21
C GLU A 246 -7.74 -7.44 27.72
N ILE A 247 -6.91 -8.04 28.58
CA ILE A 247 -7.06 -7.92 30.04
C ILE A 247 -7.03 -6.45 30.49
N VAL A 248 -6.09 -5.66 29.97
CA VAL A 248 -5.99 -4.23 30.30
C VAL A 248 -7.22 -3.47 29.81
N GLU A 249 -7.67 -3.74 28.58
CA GLU A 249 -8.84 -3.10 27.99
C GLU A 249 -10.13 -3.43 28.75
N ASP A 250 -10.31 -4.68 29.19
CA ASP A 250 -11.46 -5.09 29.99
C ASP A 250 -11.50 -4.39 31.36
N ILE A 251 -10.34 -4.24 32.01
CA ILE A 251 -10.22 -3.49 33.27
C ILE A 251 -10.60 -2.02 33.05
N VAL A 252 -10.08 -1.41 31.99
CA VAL A 252 -10.36 -0.02 31.63
C VAL A 252 -11.84 0.16 31.29
N LYS A 253 -12.43 -0.75 30.51
CA LYS A 253 -13.85 -0.72 30.13
C LYS A 253 -14.76 -0.86 31.35
N THR A 254 -14.45 -1.78 32.26
CA THR A 254 -15.16 -1.97 33.52
C THR A 254 -15.11 -0.68 34.37
N GLU A 255 -13.93 -0.09 34.48
CA GLU A 255 -13.74 1.16 35.23
C GLU A 255 -14.50 2.33 34.60
N LEU A 256 -14.43 2.51 33.28
CA LEU A 256 -15.15 3.58 32.59
C LEU A 256 -16.67 3.36 32.57
N SER A 257 -17.14 2.12 32.69
CA SER A 257 -18.56 1.82 32.85
C SER A 257 -19.06 2.19 34.25
N ALA A 258 -18.27 1.92 35.28
CA ALA A 258 -18.60 2.29 36.66
C ALA A 258 -18.42 3.79 36.93
N ASN A 259 -17.39 4.39 36.33
CA ASN A 259 -17.00 5.79 36.49
C ASN A 259 -16.87 6.46 35.11
N PRO A 260 -17.99 6.92 34.52
CA PRO A 260 -17.99 7.50 33.18
C PRO A 260 -17.02 8.68 33.04
N GLY A 261 -16.22 8.66 32.00
CA GLY A 261 -15.23 9.68 31.69
C GLY A 261 -14.56 9.45 30.35
N PRO A 262 -13.69 10.38 29.90
CA PRO A 262 -12.99 10.21 28.64
C PRO A 262 -12.05 9.00 28.72
N PRO A 263 -12.02 8.12 27.69
CA PRO A 263 -11.10 6.98 27.66
C PRO A 263 -9.63 7.41 27.71
N GLY A 264 -9.35 8.67 27.31
CA GLY A 264 -8.08 9.38 27.47
C GLY A 264 -7.42 9.28 28.85
N ARG A 265 -8.21 9.01 29.91
CA ARG A 265 -7.71 8.80 31.27
C ARG A 265 -6.83 7.55 31.41
N TYR A 266 -7.14 6.51 30.62
CA TYR A 266 -6.49 5.20 30.67
C TYR A 266 -5.90 4.77 29.32
N TYR A 267 -6.27 5.44 28.21
CA TYR A 267 -5.91 5.14 26.82
C TYR A 267 -5.39 6.39 26.10
N PRO A 268 -4.55 6.30 25.04
CA PRO A 268 -3.83 5.12 24.61
C PRO A 268 -2.62 4.85 25.50
N PHE A 269 -2.35 3.58 25.80
CA PHE A 269 -1.08 3.18 26.43
C PHE A 269 -0.03 2.98 25.33
N VAL A 270 0.57 4.10 24.88
CA VAL A 270 1.59 4.11 23.83
C VAL A 270 3.00 3.96 24.42
N SER A 271 3.73 2.93 23.95
CA SER A 271 5.17 2.62 24.07
C SER A 271 5.88 2.86 25.41
N GLY A 272 6.40 1.78 25.99
CA GLY A 272 7.23 1.76 27.21
C GLY A 272 6.58 1.01 28.38
N LYS A 273 7.20 1.03 29.56
CA LYS A 273 6.55 0.56 30.79
C LYS A 273 5.37 1.49 31.08
N ILE A 274 4.21 0.93 31.44
CA ILE A 274 3.10 1.72 32.01
C ILE A 274 3.70 2.59 33.12
N LYS A 275 3.59 3.92 33.01
CA LYS A 275 4.25 4.82 33.96
C LYS A 275 3.69 4.54 35.35
N LYS A 276 4.54 4.34 36.35
CA LYS A 276 4.14 3.96 37.73
C LYS A 276 3.11 4.91 38.34
N ASP A 277 3.16 6.18 37.96
CA ASP A 277 2.29 7.25 38.42
C ASP A 277 1.02 7.44 37.57
N SER A 278 0.91 6.75 36.42
CA SER A 278 -0.23 6.87 35.52
C SER A 278 -1.54 6.38 36.16
N PRO A 279 -2.70 6.95 35.78
CA PRO A 279 -4.00 6.45 36.21
C PRO A 279 -4.19 4.97 35.88
N LEU A 280 -3.67 4.50 34.73
CA LEU A 280 -3.72 3.11 34.33
C LEU A 280 -2.90 2.20 35.27
N CYS A 281 -1.67 2.57 35.64
CA CYS A 281 -0.88 1.77 36.57
C CYS A 281 -1.56 1.63 37.95
N LYS A 282 -2.16 2.71 38.44
CA LYS A 282 -2.89 2.71 39.71
C LYS A 282 -4.14 1.83 39.63
N LEU A 283 -4.86 1.88 38.50
CA LEU A 283 -6.02 1.04 38.24
C LEU A 283 -5.64 -0.45 38.16
N LEU A 284 -4.58 -0.79 37.43
CA LEU A 284 -4.09 -2.16 37.35
C LEU A 284 -3.68 -2.68 38.74
N ALA A 285 -2.94 -1.88 39.50
CA ALA A 285 -2.54 -2.22 40.86
C ALA A 285 -3.74 -2.41 41.81
N SER A 286 -4.79 -1.58 41.70
CA SER A 286 -6.01 -1.74 42.52
C SER A 286 -6.80 -3.00 42.20
N LYS A 287 -6.58 -3.58 41.01
CA LYS A 287 -7.16 -4.86 40.58
C LYS A 287 -6.19 -6.05 40.76
N GLY A 288 -5.05 -5.85 41.42
CA GLY A 288 -4.07 -6.91 41.71
C GLY A 288 -3.14 -7.27 40.56
N TYR A 289 -3.10 -6.48 39.49
CA TYR A 289 -2.22 -6.73 38.34
C TYR A 289 -0.88 -6.00 38.47
N ASP A 290 0.21 -6.73 38.16
CA ASP A 290 1.53 -6.15 38.02
C ASP A 290 1.70 -5.54 36.62
N SER A 291 1.70 -4.21 36.57
CA SER A 291 1.88 -3.42 35.35
C SER A 291 3.15 -3.77 34.54
N SER A 292 4.16 -4.39 35.16
CA SER A 292 5.40 -4.78 34.48
C SER A 292 5.29 -6.05 33.63
N LYS A 293 4.20 -6.82 33.80
CA LYS A 293 3.94 -8.06 33.06
C LYS A 293 3.21 -7.83 31.73
N PHE A 294 2.75 -6.62 31.45
CA PHE A 294 2.14 -6.28 30.17
C PHE A 294 3.23 -5.86 29.18
N ALA A 295 3.40 -6.67 28.13
CA ALA A 295 4.37 -6.41 27.07
C ALA A 295 3.86 -5.32 26.11
N HIS A 296 4.72 -4.38 25.74
CA HIS A 296 4.39 -3.26 24.84
C HIS A 296 5.51 -3.04 23.83
N THR A 297 5.15 -2.43 22.69
CA THR A 297 5.97 -2.13 21.50
C THR A 297 7.46 -1.91 21.82
N ALA A 298 8.34 -2.56 21.06
CA ALA A 298 9.72 -2.11 20.95
C ALA A 298 9.72 -0.65 20.48
N ALA A 299 10.53 0.21 21.12
CA ALA A 299 10.83 1.52 20.58
C ALA A 299 11.42 1.33 19.16
N ASN A 300 10.66 1.74 18.15
CA ASN A 300 10.92 1.57 16.70
C ASN A 300 10.56 0.20 16.09
N PRO A 301 9.27 -0.01 15.73
CA PRO A 301 8.81 -1.19 14.97
C PRO A 301 9.51 -1.39 13.62
N GLY A 302 10.01 -0.32 12.98
CA GLY A 302 10.70 -0.38 11.69
C GLY A 302 12.22 -0.64 11.74
N ALA A 303 12.84 -0.68 12.92
CA ALA A 303 14.31 -0.74 13.03
C ALA A 303 14.88 -2.16 13.16
N ARG A 304 14.04 -3.20 13.28
CA ARG A 304 14.49 -4.59 13.49
C ARG A 304 14.26 -5.54 12.34
N ALA A 305 13.74 -5.07 11.21
CA ALA A 305 13.80 -5.81 9.96
C ALA A 305 15.21 -5.67 9.34
N GLY A 306 16.16 -6.42 9.90
CA GLY A 306 17.41 -6.84 9.25
C GLY A 306 18.28 -5.78 8.58
N LEU A 307 19.11 -5.07 9.36
CA LEU A 307 20.48 -4.72 8.96
C LEU A 307 21.38 -4.80 10.20
N GLY A 308 22.52 -5.49 10.05
CA GLY A 308 23.54 -5.66 11.07
C GLY A 308 24.04 -4.32 11.63
N GLY A 309 24.49 -4.37 12.88
CA GLY A 309 24.54 -3.23 13.78
C GLY A 309 25.36 -2.02 13.34
N ILE A 310 24.88 -0.85 13.77
CA ILE A 310 25.66 0.38 13.92
C ILE A 310 25.23 1.07 15.22
N SER A 311 26.23 1.52 15.98
CA SER A 311 26.19 2.04 17.35
C SER A 311 25.34 3.32 17.53
N LYS A 312 24.79 3.47 18.74
CA LYS A 312 24.04 4.64 19.24
C LYS A 312 24.92 5.89 19.37
N SER A 313 24.38 7.04 18.99
CA SER A 313 24.86 8.37 19.43
C SER A 313 23.85 9.03 20.38
N ARG A 314 24.36 9.67 21.43
CA ARG A 314 23.67 10.24 22.61
C ARG A 314 23.27 11.71 22.40
N ASN A 315 22.12 12.06 23.00
CA ASN A 315 21.71 13.33 23.62
C ASN A 315 21.81 14.67 22.87
N THR A 316 20.68 15.41 22.82
CA THR A 316 20.51 16.65 23.63
C THR A 316 19.02 17.06 23.74
N PRO A 317 18.63 17.80 24.81
CA PRO A 317 17.23 18.00 25.23
C PRO A 317 16.68 19.42 24.99
N GLY A 318 15.34 19.54 24.92
CA GLY A 318 14.57 20.79 24.87
C GLY A 318 14.01 21.05 23.47
N ALA A 319 12.73 21.35 23.23
CA ALA A 319 11.80 22.10 24.04
C ALA A 319 10.36 21.56 23.88
N ARG A 320 9.65 21.46 25.01
CA ARG A 320 8.19 21.41 25.04
C ARG A 320 7.68 22.84 24.88
N ARG A 321 6.81 23.10 23.89
CA ARG A 321 5.79 24.15 24.01
C ARG A 321 4.46 23.67 23.44
N ALA A 322 3.43 24.13 24.14
CA ALA A 322 2.08 23.64 24.15
C ALA A 322 1.33 23.90 22.84
N PHE A 323 0.55 22.93 22.39
CA PHE A 323 -0.59 23.17 21.51
C PHE A 323 -1.87 23.05 22.33
N GLY A 324 -2.66 24.12 22.25
CA GLY A 324 -3.90 24.30 22.97
C GLY A 324 -4.99 23.31 22.56
N SER A 325 -6.00 23.25 23.43
CA SER A 325 -7.14 22.36 23.38
C SER A 325 -7.88 22.35 22.04
N LEU A 326 -8.15 21.14 21.53
CA LEU A 326 -9.28 20.84 20.65
C LEU A 326 -9.95 19.63 21.31
N GLY A 327 -11.12 19.77 21.95
CA GLY A 327 -12.37 20.10 21.28
C GLY A 327 -12.95 18.78 20.75
N GLY A 328 -13.94 18.23 21.47
CA GLY A 328 -14.41 16.85 21.31
C GLY A 328 -14.73 16.41 19.88
N VAL A 329 -14.59 15.10 19.64
CA VAL A 329 -14.92 14.43 18.37
C VAL A 329 -16.41 14.60 18.09
N ARG A 330 -16.74 15.69 17.39
CA ARG A 330 -17.94 15.77 16.57
C ARG A 330 -17.58 15.11 15.25
N ASN A 331 -18.49 14.33 14.67
CA ASN A 331 -18.38 13.89 13.27
C ASN A 331 -18.29 15.15 12.40
N LYS A 332 -17.07 15.55 12.03
CA LYS A 332 -16.82 16.74 11.23
C LYS A 332 -17.22 16.39 9.80
N SER A 333 -18.24 17.09 9.28
CA SER A 333 -18.59 16.96 7.86
C SER A 333 -17.48 17.59 7.03
N TYR A 334 -16.96 16.83 6.06
CA TYR A 334 -16.00 17.31 5.06
C TYR A 334 -16.68 17.77 3.77
N MET A 335 -18.00 17.62 3.69
CA MET A 335 -18.80 17.99 2.53
C MET A 335 -18.67 19.48 2.22
N ARG A 336 -18.27 19.80 1.00
CA ARG A 336 -18.20 21.16 0.46
C ARG A 336 -19.43 21.49 -0.38
N THR A 337 -19.63 22.77 -0.63
CA THR A 337 -20.64 23.25 -1.57
C THR A 337 -20.15 23.13 -3.02
N ASP A 338 -21.06 23.07 -3.98
CA ASP A 338 -20.69 23.11 -5.40
C ASP A 338 -19.97 24.41 -5.76
N ALA A 339 -20.33 25.52 -5.11
CA ALA A 339 -19.67 26.80 -5.29
C ALA A 339 -18.19 26.75 -4.85
N GLU A 340 -17.89 26.19 -3.68
CA GLU A 340 -16.50 26.00 -3.22
C GLU A 340 -15.72 25.08 -4.17
N PHE A 341 -16.31 23.97 -4.60
CA PHE A 341 -15.68 23.03 -5.53
C PHE A 341 -15.37 23.69 -6.88
N ASN A 342 -16.34 24.37 -7.47
CA ASN A 342 -16.17 25.05 -8.76
C ASN A 342 -15.18 26.21 -8.67
N GLN A 343 -15.18 26.97 -7.57
CA GLN A 343 -14.22 28.05 -7.35
C GLN A 343 -12.78 27.54 -7.42
N VAL A 344 -12.48 26.37 -6.83
CA VAL A 344 -11.14 25.76 -6.93
C VAL A 344 -10.78 25.48 -8.39
N LEU A 345 -11.69 24.88 -9.16
CA LEU A 345 -11.45 24.56 -10.57
C LEU A 345 -11.24 25.82 -11.42
N GLU A 346 -12.00 26.88 -11.15
CA GLU A 346 -11.83 28.19 -11.80
C GLU A 346 -10.47 28.81 -11.50
N GLN A 347 -9.97 28.70 -10.26
CA GLN A 347 -8.62 29.17 -9.92
C GLN A 347 -7.54 28.40 -10.69
N PHE A 348 -7.67 27.08 -10.82
CA PHE A 348 -6.76 26.27 -11.63
C PHE A 348 -6.79 26.67 -13.10
N ALA A 349 -7.97 26.88 -13.68
CA ALA A 349 -8.14 27.30 -15.07
C ALA A 349 -7.61 28.72 -15.33
N LYS A 350 -7.78 29.63 -14.35
CA LYS A 350 -7.34 31.03 -14.43
C LYS A 350 -5.82 31.17 -14.30
N HIS A 351 -5.22 30.53 -13.29
CA HIS A 351 -3.83 30.76 -12.93
C HIS A 351 -2.86 29.80 -13.61
N LYS A 352 -3.30 28.59 -13.95
CA LYS A 352 -2.57 27.56 -14.73
C LYS A 352 -1.21 27.12 -14.19
N ALA A 353 -0.68 27.72 -13.12
CA ALA A 353 0.61 27.39 -12.54
C ALA A 353 0.47 27.19 -11.02
N CYS A 354 0.86 25.99 -10.57
CA CYS A 354 0.89 25.62 -9.16
C CYS A 354 2.33 25.48 -8.68
N ALA A 355 2.67 26.20 -7.61
CA ALA A 355 3.93 26.03 -6.91
C ALA A 355 3.83 24.81 -5.99
N VAL A 356 4.65 23.79 -6.25
CA VAL A 356 4.65 22.52 -5.52
C VAL A 356 5.89 22.43 -4.65
N LEU A 357 5.73 22.68 -3.35
CA LEU A 357 6.85 22.73 -2.42
C LEU A 357 7.18 21.37 -1.83
N ARG A 358 8.42 20.94 -2.05
CA ARG A 358 9.08 19.84 -1.35
C ARG A 358 10.45 20.31 -0.89
N THR A 359 10.72 20.17 0.40
CA THR A 359 12.05 20.43 0.97
C THR A 359 12.26 19.60 2.23
N GLY A 360 13.52 19.21 2.48
CA GLY A 360 13.93 18.58 3.74
C GLY A 360 14.40 19.59 4.80
N VAL A 361 14.42 20.89 4.48
CA VAL A 361 14.90 21.94 5.39
C VAL A 361 13.78 22.33 6.36
N GLU A 362 13.98 22.04 7.65
CA GLU A 362 13.02 22.37 8.71
C GLU A 362 12.81 23.89 8.83
N GLY A 363 11.56 24.32 9.05
CA GLY A 363 11.20 25.73 9.19
C GLY A 363 11.17 26.55 7.88
N ALA A 364 11.66 26.02 6.77
CA ALA A 364 11.73 26.76 5.50
C ALA A 364 10.38 26.83 4.74
N ALA A 365 9.43 25.96 5.05
CA ALA A 365 8.23 25.75 4.24
C ALA A 365 7.43 27.03 3.98
N TYR A 366 7.19 27.82 5.03
CA TYR A 366 6.42 29.05 4.93
C TYR A 366 7.12 30.10 4.06
N ASN A 367 8.40 30.39 4.34
CA ASN A 367 9.14 31.45 3.65
C ASN A 367 9.38 31.11 2.18
N ALA A 368 9.68 29.84 1.87
CA ALA A 368 9.87 29.40 0.50
C ALA A 368 8.57 29.58 -0.32
N MET A 369 7.43 29.12 0.20
CA MET A 369 6.15 29.31 -0.50
C MET A 369 5.74 30.77 -0.57
N ASP A 370 5.98 31.56 0.49
CA ASP A 370 5.65 32.98 0.50
C ASP A 370 6.43 33.74 -0.59
N ALA A 371 7.72 33.45 -0.74
CA ALA A 371 8.54 33.98 -1.83
C ALA A 371 7.96 33.63 -3.21
N ALA A 372 7.51 32.39 -3.41
CA ALA A 372 6.87 31.99 -4.67
C ALA A 372 5.56 32.76 -4.92
N VAL A 373 4.75 33.01 -3.89
CA VAL A 373 3.51 33.80 -3.99
C VAL A 373 3.80 35.28 -4.27
N GLN A 374 4.83 35.86 -3.64
CA GLN A 374 5.31 37.21 -3.95
C GLN A 374 5.76 37.32 -5.41
N GLY A 375 6.43 36.29 -5.94
CA GLY A 375 6.79 36.18 -7.35
C GLY A 375 5.63 35.91 -8.31
N GLY A 376 4.40 35.77 -7.81
CA GLY A 376 3.18 35.76 -8.62
C GLY A 376 2.39 34.46 -8.64
N PHE A 377 2.85 33.39 -7.99
CA PHE A 377 2.02 32.18 -7.86
C PHE A 377 0.74 32.46 -7.06
N ARG A 378 -0.36 31.84 -7.49
CA ARG A 378 -1.68 31.95 -6.84
C ARG A 378 -2.28 30.59 -6.48
N LEU A 379 -1.58 29.51 -6.81
CA LEU A 379 -1.88 28.14 -6.39
C LEU A 379 -0.64 27.58 -5.70
N ALA A 380 -0.81 27.04 -4.50
CA ALA A 380 0.25 26.52 -3.65
C ALA A 380 -0.06 25.10 -3.18
N GLU A 381 0.78 24.12 -3.52
CA GLU A 381 0.73 22.74 -3.01
C GLU A 381 1.89 22.52 -2.03
N PHE A 382 1.57 22.31 -0.75
CA PHE A 382 2.55 21.86 0.24
C PHE A 382 2.56 20.34 0.28
N THR A 383 3.73 19.70 0.19
CA THR A 383 3.81 18.23 0.25
C THR A 383 4.00 17.72 1.67
N LEU A 384 3.27 16.65 2.08
CA LEU A 384 3.40 16.01 3.40
C LEU A 384 4.82 15.49 3.70
N THR A 385 5.66 15.33 2.68
CA THR A 385 7.10 15.05 2.84
C THR A 385 7.93 16.23 3.32
N THR A 386 7.35 17.42 3.44
CA THR A 386 8.01 18.64 3.93
C THR A 386 7.81 18.76 5.44
N PRO A 387 8.88 18.90 6.25
CA PRO A 387 8.75 19.12 7.69
C PRO A 387 7.85 20.32 8.01
N GLY A 388 6.87 20.13 8.91
CA GLY A 388 5.90 21.16 9.27
C GLY A 388 4.87 21.50 8.19
N CYS A 389 4.61 20.60 7.23
CA CYS A 389 3.67 20.82 6.13
C CYS A 389 2.28 21.30 6.59
N LEU A 390 1.64 20.58 7.52
CA LEU A 390 0.27 20.92 7.96
C LEU A 390 0.22 22.26 8.69
N ASP A 391 1.25 22.62 9.45
CA ASP A 391 1.37 23.93 10.08
C ASP A 391 1.50 25.04 9.03
N ALA A 392 2.28 24.80 7.97
CA ALA A 392 2.39 25.73 6.85
C ALA A 392 1.05 25.89 6.11
N VAL A 393 0.35 24.79 5.84
CA VAL A 393 -1.01 24.80 5.25
C VAL A 393 -1.96 25.63 6.12
N SER A 394 -1.96 25.42 7.44
CA SER A 394 -2.81 26.17 8.37
C SER A 394 -2.52 27.67 8.37
N ARG A 395 -1.25 28.06 8.31
CA ARG A 395 -0.86 29.47 8.22
C ARG A 395 -1.24 30.10 6.89
N PHE A 396 -1.24 29.34 5.81
CA PHE A 396 -1.62 29.81 4.47
C PHE A 396 -3.13 29.78 4.24
N ALA A 397 -3.89 28.94 4.96
CA ALA A 397 -5.33 28.80 4.77
C ALA A 397 -6.13 30.09 5.04
N SER A 398 -5.58 31.04 5.81
CA SER A 398 -6.18 32.35 6.08
C SER A 398 -5.90 33.39 4.98
N ARG A 399 -5.03 33.08 4.02
CA ARG A 399 -4.70 33.98 2.91
C ARG A 399 -5.76 33.95 1.83
N THR A 400 -6.06 35.11 1.26
CA THR A 400 -7.03 35.27 0.17
C THR A 400 -6.36 35.48 -1.19
N ASP A 401 -5.06 35.76 -1.21
CA ASP A 401 -4.27 35.98 -2.41
C ASP A 401 -3.70 34.68 -3.02
N VAL A 402 -3.83 33.54 -2.34
CA VAL A 402 -3.34 32.24 -2.81
C VAL A 402 -4.30 31.11 -2.42
N LEU A 403 -4.61 30.23 -3.37
CA LEU A 403 -5.33 29.00 -3.11
C LEU A 403 -4.35 27.93 -2.62
N THR A 404 -4.58 27.44 -1.40
CA THR A 404 -3.67 26.51 -0.73
C THR A 404 -4.21 25.09 -0.74
N GLY A 405 -3.37 24.15 -1.15
CA GLY A 405 -3.63 22.71 -1.16
C GLY A 405 -2.53 21.93 -0.47
N CYS A 406 -2.79 20.64 -0.26
CA CYS A 406 -1.85 19.71 0.33
C CYS A 406 -1.64 18.51 -0.60
N GLY A 407 -0.38 18.15 -0.79
CA GLY A 407 0.06 17.10 -1.67
C GLY A 407 0.78 15.98 -0.94
N THR A 408 1.04 14.88 -1.66
CA THR A 408 1.59 13.63 -1.07
C THR A 408 0.61 12.95 -0.11
N ILE A 409 -0.69 13.06 -0.41
CA ILE A 409 -1.75 12.32 0.28
C ILE A 409 -1.71 10.86 -0.15
N LEU A 410 -1.62 9.92 0.80
CA LEU A 410 -1.52 8.49 0.54
C LEU A 410 -2.71 7.67 1.07
N ASN A 411 -3.60 8.28 1.84
CA ASN A 411 -4.80 7.67 2.38
C ASN A 411 -5.83 8.74 2.76
N ILE A 412 -7.02 8.31 3.19
CA ILE A 412 -8.12 9.22 3.57
C ILE A 412 -7.78 10.05 4.82
N ASP A 413 -7.00 9.51 5.77
CA ASP A 413 -6.68 10.23 7.00
C ASP A 413 -5.67 11.36 6.76
N ASP A 414 -4.72 11.17 5.84
CA ASP A 414 -3.87 12.25 5.31
C ASP A 414 -4.74 13.37 4.70
N ALA A 415 -5.76 12.99 3.91
CA ALA A 415 -6.66 13.94 3.27
C ALA A 415 -7.45 14.72 4.33
N LYS A 416 -8.03 14.04 5.33
CA LYS A 416 -8.73 14.68 6.46
C LYS A 416 -7.81 15.63 7.22
N ALA A 417 -6.59 15.21 7.55
CA ALA A 417 -5.61 16.05 8.26
C ALA A 417 -5.26 17.31 7.46
N ALA A 418 -5.11 17.18 6.13
CA ALA A 418 -4.92 18.33 5.25
C ALA A 418 -6.13 19.26 5.22
N MET A 419 -7.35 18.71 5.10
CA MET A 419 -8.59 19.49 5.13
C MET A 419 -8.79 20.19 6.47
N ASP A 420 -8.42 19.55 7.57
CA ASP A 420 -8.45 20.11 8.93
C ASP A 420 -7.45 21.25 9.10
N ALA A 421 -6.28 21.15 8.48
CA ALA A 421 -5.32 22.24 8.38
C ALA A 421 -5.81 23.38 7.46
N GLY A 422 -6.93 23.23 6.75
CA GLY A 422 -7.52 24.29 5.93
C GLY A 422 -7.19 24.20 4.44
N SER A 423 -6.65 23.06 3.98
CA SER A 423 -6.47 22.77 2.56
C SER A 423 -7.78 22.93 1.77
N LYS A 424 -7.66 23.45 0.54
CA LYS A 424 -8.78 23.63 -0.41
C LYS A 424 -8.81 22.57 -1.51
N PHE A 425 -7.69 21.89 -1.76
CA PHE A 425 -7.58 20.80 -2.72
C PHE A 425 -6.54 19.78 -2.25
N ILE A 426 -6.68 18.55 -2.74
CA ILE A 426 -5.88 17.39 -2.35
C ILE A 426 -5.11 16.89 -3.56
N VAL A 427 -3.82 16.59 -3.37
CA VAL A 427 -2.96 16.03 -4.42
C VAL A 427 -2.30 14.75 -3.92
N SER A 428 -2.34 13.67 -4.71
CA SER A 428 -1.60 12.45 -4.44
C SER A 428 -0.52 12.24 -5.53
N PRO A 429 0.61 11.58 -5.22
CA PRO A 429 1.65 11.34 -6.21
C PRO A 429 1.27 10.19 -7.16
N ILE A 430 0.29 9.38 -6.79
CA ILE A 430 -0.22 8.23 -7.56
C ILE A 430 -1.75 8.19 -7.47
N LEU A 431 -2.37 7.32 -8.27
CA LEU A 431 -3.81 7.11 -8.23
C LEU A 431 -4.16 6.22 -7.03
N ILE A 432 -4.96 6.77 -6.11
CA ILE A 432 -5.43 6.07 -4.91
C ILE A 432 -6.96 6.11 -4.96
N PRO A 433 -7.62 5.07 -5.50
CA PRO A 433 -9.04 5.10 -5.81
C PRO A 433 -9.94 5.54 -4.65
N GLU A 434 -9.66 5.05 -3.46
CA GLU A 434 -10.39 5.36 -2.23
C GLU A 434 -10.30 6.84 -1.83
N VAL A 435 -9.16 7.49 -2.03
CA VAL A 435 -9.00 8.93 -1.77
C VAL A 435 -9.76 9.74 -2.80
N VAL A 436 -9.70 9.35 -4.08
CA VAL A 436 -10.42 10.05 -5.16
C VAL A 436 -11.92 9.96 -4.95
N THR A 437 -12.45 8.76 -4.70
CA THR A 437 -13.88 8.55 -4.44
C THR A 437 -14.34 9.32 -3.21
N TRP A 438 -13.59 9.25 -2.10
CA TRP A 438 -13.94 9.98 -0.88
C TRP A 438 -13.96 11.50 -1.11
N CYS A 439 -12.97 12.04 -1.83
CA CYS A 439 -12.96 13.46 -2.18
C CYS A 439 -14.16 13.83 -3.07
N ALA A 440 -14.50 13.01 -4.07
CA ALA A 440 -15.64 13.26 -4.95
C ALA A 440 -16.97 13.27 -4.18
N GLU A 441 -17.18 12.31 -3.28
CA GLU A 441 -18.36 12.24 -2.40
C GLU A 441 -18.48 13.45 -1.46
N ASN A 442 -17.36 14.07 -1.10
CA ASN A 442 -17.30 15.25 -0.24
C ASN A 442 -17.16 16.57 -1.01
N LYS A 443 -17.24 16.56 -2.35
CA LYS A 443 -17.02 17.74 -3.21
C LYS A 443 -15.69 18.45 -2.93
N ILE A 444 -14.64 17.67 -2.72
CA ILE A 444 -13.26 18.14 -2.57
C ILE A 444 -12.54 17.92 -3.89
N VAL A 445 -11.85 18.94 -4.40
CA VAL A 445 -11.03 18.80 -5.61
C VAL A 445 -9.83 17.91 -5.29
N CYS A 446 -9.80 16.73 -5.90
CA CYS A 446 -8.68 15.79 -5.85
C CYS A 446 -7.93 15.78 -7.18
N ILE A 447 -6.60 15.82 -7.11
CA ILE A 447 -5.69 15.82 -8.26
C ILE A 447 -4.74 14.63 -8.12
N PRO A 448 -5.15 13.41 -8.50
CA PRO A 448 -4.33 12.22 -8.34
C PRO A 448 -3.23 12.14 -9.40
N GLY A 449 -2.06 11.66 -9.00
CA GLY A 449 -0.94 11.37 -9.89
C GLY A 449 -1.20 10.15 -10.77
N CYS A 450 -0.84 10.22 -12.04
CA CYS A 450 -1.03 9.19 -13.07
C CYS A 450 0.14 9.29 -14.05
N THR A 451 0.51 8.19 -14.71
CA THR A 451 1.56 8.19 -15.76
C THR A 451 1.00 7.76 -17.12
N THR A 452 -0.11 7.03 -17.17
CA THR A 452 -0.69 6.47 -18.41
C THR A 452 -2.07 7.04 -18.75
N PRO A 453 -2.52 7.02 -20.02
CA PRO A 453 -3.88 7.43 -20.38
C PRO A 453 -4.97 6.62 -19.66
N SER A 454 -4.72 5.33 -19.41
CA SER A 454 -5.65 4.47 -18.67
C SER A 454 -5.81 4.90 -17.21
N GLU A 455 -4.72 5.28 -16.53
CA GLU A 455 -4.78 5.81 -15.18
C GLU A 455 -5.47 7.18 -15.14
N LEU A 456 -5.16 8.07 -16.08
CA LEU A 456 -5.82 9.37 -16.19
C LEU A 456 -7.34 9.21 -16.37
N TYR A 457 -7.75 8.31 -17.28
CA TYR A 457 -9.16 8.01 -17.50
C TYR A 457 -9.80 7.37 -16.26
N LYS A 458 -9.11 6.45 -15.60
CA LYS A 458 -9.60 5.84 -14.36
C LYS A 458 -9.82 6.90 -13.27
N ALA A 459 -8.87 7.80 -13.06
CA ALA A 459 -9.00 8.92 -12.12
C ALA A 459 -10.22 9.79 -12.43
N TYR A 460 -10.42 10.13 -13.70
CA TYR A 460 -11.60 10.87 -14.16
C TYR A 460 -12.90 10.13 -13.83
N THR A 461 -13.01 8.84 -14.13
CA THR A 461 -14.23 8.05 -13.84
C THR A 461 -14.52 7.87 -12.35
N LEU A 462 -13.50 7.99 -11.49
CA LEU A 462 -13.65 7.97 -10.04
C LEU A 462 -14.05 9.33 -9.46
N GLY A 463 -14.12 10.37 -10.29
CA GLY A 463 -14.57 11.71 -9.90
C GLY A 463 -13.46 12.75 -9.72
N ALA A 464 -12.20 12.45 -10.08
CA ALA A 464 -11.14 13.47 -10.07
C ALA A 464 -11.38 14.51 -11.18
N PRO A 465 -11.50 15.80 -10.87
CA PRO A 465 -11.75 16.84 -11.88
C PRO A 465 -10.49 17.28 -12.65
N VAL A 466 -9.30 16.97 -12.14
CA VAL A 466 -7.98 17.27 -12.72
C VAL A 466 -7.06 16.08 -12.48
N GLN A 467 -6.20 15.74 -13.44
CA GLN A 467 -5.31 14.59 -13.34
C GLN A 467 -3.85 15.02 -13.42
N LYS A 468 -3.08 14.74 -12.37
CA LYS A 468 -1.65 15.05 -12.31
C LYS A 468 -0.88 14.01 -13.13
N LEU A 469 -0.11 14.46 -14.11
CA LEU A 469 0.80 13.61 -14.87
C LEU A 469 2.16 13.58 -14.16
N PHE A 470 2.48 12.44 -13.55
CA PHE A 470 3.63 12.26 -12.66
C PHE A 470 4.05 10.77 -12.61
N PRO A 471 5.36 10.44 -12.46
CA PRO A 471 6.50 11.35 -12.40
C PRO A 471 6.98 11.80 -13.79
N GLY A 472 7.02 13.13 -14.00
CA GLY A 472 7.43 13.71 -15.27
C GLY A 472 6.55 13.32 -16.45
N VAL A 473 6.86 13.88 -17.62
CA VAL A 473 6.14 13.57 -18.86
C VAL A 473 7.06 12.82 -19.80
N ALA A 474 7.00 11.48 -19.78
CA ALA A 474 7.65 10.68 -20.81
C ALA A 474 7.03 11.05 -22.19
N GLY A 475 7.79 11.78 -23.01
CA GLY A 475 7.32 12.30 -24.30
C GLY A 475 6.91 13.79 -24.32
N GLY A 476 7.06 14.51 -23.20
CA GLY A 476 6.90 15.96 -23.13
C GLY A 476 5.54 16.49 -23.61
N PRO A 477 5.49 17.73 -24.14
CA PRO A 477 4.26 18.33 -24.66
C PRO A 477 3.54 17.50 -25.74
N ASN A 478 4.28 16.75 -26.57
CA ASN A 478 3.69 15.91 -27.61
C ASN A 478 2.84 14.78 -27.03
N TRP A 479 3.26 14.20 -25.91
CA TRP A 479 2.46 13.22 -25.18
C TRP A 479 1.15 13.84 -24.69
N VAL A 480 1.21 15.02 -24.08
CA VAL A 480 0.02 15.73 -23.60
C VAL A 480 -0.94 16.02 -24.76
N ARG A 481 -0.42 16.49 -25.91
CA ARG A 481 -1.22 16.73 -27.12
C ARG A 481 -1.93 15.48 -27.60
N ALA A 482 -1.21 14.35 -27.68
CA ALA A 482 -1.78 13.09 -28.13
C ALA A 482 -2.89 12.60 -27.20
N VAL A 483 -2.68 12.68 -25.88
CA VAL A 483 -3.69 12.25 -24.89
C VAL A 483 -4.87 13.19 -24.86
N ALA A 484 -4.65 14.51 -24.85
CA ALA A 484 -5.73 15.50 -24.85
C ALA A 484 -6.59 15.40 -26.12
N ALA A 485 -5.99 15.08 -27.28
CA ALA A 485 -6.74 14.84 -28.51
C ALA A 485 -7.62 13.58 -28.43
N ALA A 486 -7.12 12.50 -27.81
CA ALA A 486 -7.86 11.24 -27.67
C ALA A 486 -8.90 11.26 -26.53
N LEU A 487 -8.62 11.99 -25.45
CA LEU A 487 -9.39 12.03 -24.21
C LEU A 487 -9.68 13.49 -23.81
N PRO A 488 -10.50 14.23 -24.58
CA PRO A 488 -10.71 15.67 -24.42
C PRO A 488 -11.45 16.06 -23.12
N MET A 489 -12.02 15.10 -22.40
CA MET A 489 -12.66 15.33 -21.09
C MET A 489 -11.66 15.50 -19.95
N LEU A 490 -10.39 15.10 -20.14
CA LEU A 490 -9.36 15.16 -19.11
C LEU A 490 -8.83 16.58 -18.93
N ARG A 491 -8.53 16.94 -17.68
CA ARG A 491 -7.82 18.18 -17.34
C ARG A 491 -6.44 17.82 -16.84
N ILE A 492 -5.49 17.71 -17.76
CA ILE A 492 -4.14 17.22 -17.45
C ILE A 492 -3.32 18.32 -16.77
N ASN A 493 -2.65 17.97 -15.68
CA ASN A 493 -1.69 18.79 -14.96
C ASN A 493 -0.29 18.11 -14.97
N PRO A 494 0.58 18.44 -15.94
CA PRO A 494 1.98 18.02 -15.93
C PRO A 494 2.72 18.54 -14.69
N THR A 495 3.35 17.65 -13.92
CA THR A 495 4.16 18.01 -12.74
C THR A 495 5.47 17.22 -12.72
N SER A 496 6.55 17.85 -12.26
CA SER A 496 7.89 17.22 -12.12
C SER A 496 8.54 16.85 -13.46
N GLY A 497 8.67 17.83 -14.35
CA GLY A 497 9.31 17.73 -15.67
C GLY A 497 8.95 18.91 -16.59
N VAL A 498 8.52 20.02 -15.98
CA VAL A 498 8.08 21.25 -16.64
C VAL A 498 9.06 22.32 -16.24
N GLU A 499 9.88 22.74 -17.21
CA GLU A 499 10.84 23.82 -17.07
C GLU A 499 10.25 25.14 -17.56
N ILE A 500 10.90 26.27 -17.25
CA ILE A 500 10.43 27.61 -17.65
C ILE A 500 10.26 27.72 -19.16
N ASP A 501 11.23 27.20 -19.92
CA ASP A 501 11.26 27.25 -21.38
C ASP A 501 10.23 26.30 -22.05
N THR A 502 9.88 25.20 -21.39
CA THR A 502 8.89 24.22 -21.89
C THR A 502 7.46 24.49 -21.43
N ALA A 503 7.25 25.36 -20.43
CA ALA A 503 5.95 25.63 -19.83
C ALA A 503 4.88 26.02 -20.87
N ALA A 504 5.24 26.91 -21.80
CA ALA A 504 4.32 27.38 -22.83
C ALA A 504 3.91 26.26 -23.80
N ASP A 505 4.81 25.35 -24.11
CA ASP A 505 4.54 24.25 -25.04
C ASP A 505 3.58 23.23 -24.43
N PHE A 506 3.68 22.96 -23.13
CA PHE A 506 2.70 22.11 -22.43
C PHE A 506 1.28 22.70 -22.47
N LEU A 507 1.15 24.02 -22.25
CA LEU A 507 -0.15 24.69 -22.31
C LEU A 507 -0.72 24.69 -23.73
N ARG A 508 0.09 24.99 -24.75
CA ARG A 508 -0.31 24.88 -26.18
C ARG A 508 -0.58 23.45 -26.63
N ALA A 509 -0.09 22.46 -25.90
CA ALA A 509 -0.40 21.05 -26.11
C ALA A 509 -1.72 20.61 -25.46
N GLY A 510 -2.39 21.47 -24.70
CA GLY A 510 -3.68 21.17 -24.07
C GLY A 510 -3.60 20.83 -22.59
N ALA A 511 -2.46 21.08 -21.92
CA ALA A 511 -2.43 21.02 -20.46
C ALA A 511 -3.39 22.06 -19.86
N ASN A 512 -4.19 21.65 -18.89
CA ASN A 512 -5.11 22.55 -18.18
C ASN A 512 -4.35 23.49 -17.24
N SER A 513 -3.27 22.99 -16.64
CA SER A 513 -2.43 23.68 -15.67
C SER A 513 -1.09 22.94 -15.53
N LEU A 514 -0.12 23.51 -14.83
CA LEU A 514 1.24 22.98 -14.65
C LEU A 514 1.62 23.00 -13.16
N GLY A 515 2.38 22.00 -12.72
CA GLY A 515 2.98 21.93 -11.38
C GLY A 515 4.49 22.15 -11.44
N PHE A 516 4.98 23.20 -10.79
CA PHE A 516 6.39 23.55 -10.72
C PHE A 516 6.99 23.13 -9.38
N VAL A 517 7.97 22.23 -9.43
CA VAL A 517 8.68 21.69 -8.25
C VAL A 517 10.07 22.32 -8.17
N ALA A 518 11.13 21.59 -8.53
CA ALA A 518 12.50 22.09 -8.53
C ALA A 518 12.72 23.38 -9.33
N PRO A 519 12.04 23.61 -10.48
CA PRO A 519 12.19 24.88 -11.21
C PRO A 519 11.70 26.09 -10.44
N ALA A 520 10.73 25.94 -9.52
CA ALA A 520 10.29 27.00 -8.62
C ALA A 520 11.09 27.03 -7.31
N PHE A 521 11.59 25.87 -6.85
CA PHE A 521 12.16 25.68 -5.52
C PHE A 521 13.56 25.06 -5.59
N ASP A 522 14.54 25.90 -5.94
CA ASP A 522 15.95 25.53 -5.89
C ASP A 522 16.34 25.17 -4.44
N GLN A 523 16.87 23.96 -4.26
CA GLN A 523 17.16 23.43 -2.93
C GLN A 523 18.36 24.12 -2.27
N ASN A 524 19.27 24.72 -3.05
CA ASN A 524 20.40 25.47 -2.50
C ASN A 524 19.94 26.85 -2.03
N ALA A 525 19.07 27.54 -2.78
CA ALA A 525 18.43 28.78 -2.37
C ALA A 525 17.63 28.59 -1.07
N ILE A 526 16.86 27.49 -0.96
CA ILE A 526 16.13 27.17 0.27
C ILE A 526 17.08 26.95 1.46
N LYS A 527 18.17 26.21 1.27
CA LYS A 527 19.17 25.99 2.33
C LYS A 527 19.89 27.27 2.74
N ALA A 528 20.13 28.17 1.80
CA ALA A 528 20.77 29.46 2.03
C ALA A 528 19.81 30.52 2.60
N GLY A 529 18.49 30.26 2.59
CA GLY A 529 17.49 31.26 2.94
C GLY A 529 17.35 32.38 1.91
N ASP A 530 17.75 32.13 0.66
CA ASP A 530 17.69 33.09 -0.45
C ASP A 530 16.28 33.12 -1.06
N TRP A 531 15.37 33.79 -0.34
CA TRP A 531 13.98 33.95 -0.73
C TRP A 531 13.80 34.88 -1.93
N ASP A 532 14.70 35.83 -2.13
CA ASP A 532 14.69 36.73 -3.28
C ASP A 532 14.95 35.95 -4.58
N ALA A 533 15.87 34.98 -4.56
CA ALA A 533 16.09 34.09 -5.70
C ALA A 533 14.83 33.27 -6.04
N ILE A 534 14.11 32.75 -5.04
CA ILE A 534 12.85 32.02 -5.25
C ILE A 534 11.77 32.94 -5.84
N SER A 535 11.63 34.16 -5.32
CA SER A 535 10.66 35.14 -5.80
C SER A 535 10.95 35.59 -7.23
N LYS A 536 12.22 35.83 -7.56
CA LYS A 536 12.66 36.14 -8.94
C LYS A 536 12.35 34.98 -9.89
N ARG A 537 12.67 33.75 -9.48
CA ARG A 537 12.41 32.55 -10.28
C ARG A 537 10.91 32.33 -10.51
N ALA A 538 10.08 32.53 -9.49
CA ALA A 538 8.63 32.50 -9.60
C ALA A 538 8.12 33.56 -10.60
N THR A 539 8.67 34.78 -10.58
CA THR A 539 8.34 35.84 -11.54
C THR A 539 8.62 35.38 -12.99
N GLU A 540 9.76 34.76 -13.23
CA GLU A 540 10.14 34.22 -14.55
C GLU A 540 9.19 33.11 -15.01
N ILE A 541 8.83 32.17 -14.11
CA ILE A 541 7.86 31.11 -14.40
C ILE A 541 6.50 31.71 -14.77
N MET A 542 6.00 32.66 -13.98
CA MET A 542 4.69 33.26 -14.22
C MET A 542 4.66 34.06 -15.53
N ALA A 543 5.77 34.70 -15.91
CA ALA A 543 5.91 35.35 -17.21
C ALA A 543 5.84 34.34 -18.37
N ALA A 544 6.53 33.20 -18.25
CA ALA A 544 6.49 32.14 -19.26
C ALA A 544 5.09 31.52 -19.42
N VAL A 545 4.41 31.27 -18.30
CA VAL A 545 3.03 30.75 -18.28
C VAL A 545 2.04 31.74 -18.91
N LYS A 546 2.22 33.04 -18.66
CA LYS A 546 1.37 34.09 -19.23
C LYS A 546 1.58 34.29 -20.74
N ALA A 547 2.76 33.93 -21.26
CA ALA A 547 3.09 34.04 -22.68
C ALA A 547 2.54 32.87 -23.54
N ALA A 548 1.93 31.86 -22.90
CA ALA A 548 1.33 30.70 -23.54
C ALA A 548 -0.14 30.91 -23.86
#